data_AF-A0AAE6ZUA2-F1
#
_entry.id   AF-A0AAE6ZUA2-F1
#
_cell.length_a   1.000
_cell.length_b   1.000
_cell.length_c   1.000
_cell.angle_alpha   90.00
_cell.angle_beta   90.00
_cell.angle_gamma   90.00
#
_symmetry.space_group_name_H-M   'P 1'
#
loop_
_entity.id
_entity.type
_entity.pdbx_description
1 polymer ?
#
loop_
_entity_poly.entity_id
_entity_poly.type
_entity_poly.pdbx_seq_one_letter_code
_entity_poly.pdbx_strand_id
1 'polypeptide(L)'
;MDQAIEEAAKRQCGLEAAKAAFFASGGQAQLIPTGLGKDSPGVDQIPKPAYGYRNIEAPKSKRGRLISDDEKAALAAQLVECKAAGMTRYKASKHLGISETLCRRLIADYSLDFPASA
;
A
#
# COMPACT_ATOMS: atom_id res chain seq x y z
N MET A 1 5.93 27.00 -52.36
CA MET A 1 5.35 25.90 -51.57
C MET A 1 6.34 24.75 -51.61
N ASP A 2 6.58 24.10 -50.48
CA ASP A 2 7.57 23.03 -50.37
C ASP A 2 7.03 21.76 -51.07
N GLN A 3 7.73 21.29 -52.12
CA GLN A 3 7.29 20.17 -52.95
C GLN A 3 7.11 18.88 -52.14
N ALA A 4 7.88 18.72 -51.05
CA ALA A 4 7.76 17.58 -50.15
C ALA A 4 6.39 17.53 -49.43
N ILE A 5 5.81 18.69 -49.12
CA ILE A 5 4.50 18.78 -48.46
C ILE A 5 3.39 18.39 -49.43
N GLU A 6 3.48 18.83 -50.68
CA GLU A 6 2.49 18.48 -51.71
C GLU A 6 2.50 16.98 -52.05
N GLU A 7 3.68 16.36 -52.08
CA GLU A 7 3.79 14.90 -52.24
C GLU A 7 3.24 14.13 -51.04
N ALA A 8 3.52 14.58 -49.82
CA ALA A 8 2.96 13.98 -48.60
C ALA A 8 1.42 14.07 -48.59
N ALA A 9 0.87 15.21 -49.00
CA ALA A 9 -0.58 15.40 -49.10
C ALA A 9 -1.22 14.47 -50.14
N LYS A 10 -0.58 14.29 -51.31
CA LYS A 10 -1.04 13.33 -52.34
C LYS A 10 -1.01 11.89 -51.83
N ARG A 11 0.07 11.49 -51.13
CA ARG A 11 0.17 10.16 -50.50
C ARG A 11 -0.94 9.95 -49.46
N GLN A 12 -1.18 10.94 -48.61
CA GLN A 12 -2.24 10.87 -47.60
C GLN A 12 -3.63 10.75 -48.25
N CYS A 13 -3.91 11.56 -49.28
CA CYS A 13 -5.17 11.50 -50.02
C CYS A 13 -5.41 10.10 -50.64
N GLY A 14 -4.37 9.50 -51.23
CA GLY A 14 -4.43 8.14 -51.76
C GLY A 14 -4.73 7.08 -50.69
N LEU A 15 -4.11 7.20 -49.51
CA LEU A 15 -4.38 6.29 -48.40
C LEU A 15 -5.82 6.40 -47.89
N GLU A 16 -6.35 7.61 -47.78
CA GLU A 16 -7.74 7.84 -47.34
C GLU A 16 -8.75 7.29 -48.35
N ALA A 17 -8.51 7.47 -49.66
CA ALA A 17 -9.35 6.88 -50.71
C ALA A 17 -9.34 5.34 -50.66
N ALA A 18 -8.16 4.73 -50.47
CA ALA A 18 -8.02 3.28 -50.35
C ALA A 18 -8.72 2.73 -49.10
N LYS A 19 -8.60 3.41 -47.95
CA LYS A 19 -9.34 3.06 -46.72
C LYS A 19 -10.85 3.12 -46.96
N ALA A 20 -11.35 4.19 -47.56
CA ALA A 20 -12.77 4.36 -47.85
C ALA A 20 -13.30 3.24 -48.76
N ALA A 21 -12.56 2.87 -49.80
CA ALA A 21 -12.92 1.76 -50.69
C ALA A 21 -12.96 0.41 -49.95
N PHE A 22 -11.98 0.14 -49.08
CA PHE A 22 -11.93 -1.08 -48.28
C PHE A 22 -13.16 -1.22 -47.36
N PHE A 23 -13.52 -0.16 -46.64
CA PHE A 23 -14.71 -0.18 -45.79
C PHE A 23 -16.02 -0.25 -46.60
N ALA A 24 -16.08 0.41 -47.77
CA ALA A 24 -17.25 0.33 -48.66
C ALA A 24 -17.47 -1.08 -49.25
N SER A 25 -16.40 -1.84 -49.47
CA SER A 25 -16.49 -3.26 -49.87
C SER A 25 -16.91 -4.21 -48.74
N GLY A 26 -17.20 -3.70 -47.54
CA GLY A 26 -17.56 -4.50 -46.36
C GLY A 26 -16.36 -5.00 -45.56
N GLY A 27 -15.16 -4.46 -45.80
CA GLY A 27 -13.98 -4.74 -44.99
C GLY A 27 -14.16 -4.23 -43.56
N GLN A 28 -13.73 -5.01 -42.57
CA GLN A 28 -13.80 -4.65 -41.15
C GLN A 28 -12.41 -4.63 -40.51
N ALA A 29 -12.15 -3.62 -39.69
CA ALA A 29 -10.95 -3.59 -38.87
C ALA A 29 -11.16 -4.49 -37.64
N GLN A 30 -10.20 -5.37 -37.35
CA GLN A 30 -10.19 -6.20 -36.15
C GLN A 30 -9.04 -5.76 -35.25
N LEU A 31 -9.34 -5.56 -33.97
CA LEU A 31 -8.31 -5.36 -32.96
C LEU A 31 -7.66 -6.71 -32.66
N ILE A 32 -6.36 -6.84 -32.92
CA ILE A 32 -5.59 -8.00 -32.46
C ILE A 32 -5.31 -7.80 -30.97
N PRO A 33 -5.82 -8.66 -30.07
CA PRO A 33 -5.49 -8.60 -28.66
C PRO A 33 -3.98 -8.76 -28.44
N THR A 34 -3.45 -8.20 -27.35
CA THR A 34 -2.06 -8.40 -26.96
C THR A 34 -1.80 -9.89 -26.66
N GLY A 35 -0.65 -10.41 -27.09
CA GLY A 35 -0.22 -11.79 -26.78
C GLY A 35 -0.80 -12.91 -27.65
N LEU A 36 -1.49 -12.61 -28.75
CA LEU A 36 -2.04 -13.60 -29.70
C LEU A 36 -1.25 -13.66 -31.03
N GLY A 37 -0.24 -14.53 -31.08
CA GLY A 37 0.55 -14.78 -32.29
C GLY A 37 1.63 -13.72 -32.55
N LYS A 38 2.31 -13.85 -33.68
CA LYS A 38 3.48 -13.02 -34.04
C LYS A 38 3.12 -11.57 -34.39
N ASP A 39 1.89 -11.33 -34.83
CA ASP A 39 1.40 -10.03 -35.31
C ASP A 39 0.73 -9.22 -34.20
N SER A 40 0.66 -9.76 -32.98
CA SER A 40 0.20 -9.00 -31.82
C SER A 40 1.18 -7.90 -31.44
N PRO A 41 0.69 -6.71 -31.09
CA PRO A 41 1.53 -5.72 -30.43
C PRO A 41 2.11 -6.34 -29.15
N GLY A 42 3.42 -6.18 -28.97
CA GLY A 42 4.12 -6.67 -27.79
C GLY A 42 3.52 -6.06 -26.52
N VAL A 43 3.48 -6.84 -25.45
CA VAL A 43 3.24 -6.26 -24.11
C VAL A 43 4.48 -5.46 -23.75
N ASP A 44 4.31 -4.22 -23.28
CA ASP A 44 5.40 -3.45 -22.69
C ASP A 44 6.04 -4.30 -21.59
N GLN A 45 7.23 -4.84 -21.88
CA GLN A 45 7.97 -5.63 -20.92
C GLN A 45 8.59 -4.67 -19.91
N ILE A 46 7.81 -4.29 -18.91
CA ILE A 46 8.35 -3.64 -17.72
C ILE A 46 9.38 -4.62 -17.15
N PRO A 47 10.67 -4.27 -17.09
CA PRO A 47 11.70 -5.18 -16.61
C PRO A 47 11.35 -5.62 -15.20
N LYS A 48 11.22 -6.93 -14.99
CA LYS A 48 10.98 -7.49 -13.66
C LYS A 48 12.19 -7.12 -12.78
N PRO A 49 12.01 -6.47 -11.62
CA PRO A 49 13.13 -6.14 -10.75
C PRO A 49 13.80 -7.41 -10.25
N ALA A 50 15.13 -7.37 -10.10
CA ALA A 50 15.95 -8.54 -9.77
C ALA A 50 15.59 -9.23 -8.44
N TYR A 51 14.91 -8.54 -7.50
CA TYR A 51 14.55 -9.07 -6.18
C TYR A 51 13.16 -8.62 -5.73
N GLY A 52 12.41 -9.55 -5.11
CA GLY A 52 11.00 -9.40 -4.74
C GLY A 52 10.70 -8.47 -3.55
N TYR A 53 11.71 -7.97 -2.85
CA TYR A 53 11.51 -7.16 -1.64
C TYR A 53 11.27 -5.67 -1.89
N ARG A 54 11.47 -5.16 -3.13
CA ARG A 54 11.35 -3.72 -3.42
C ARG A 54 9.92 -3.18 -3.31
N ASN A 55 8.91 -4.02 -3.54
CA ASN A 55 7.50 -3.65 -3.47
C ASN A 55 6.82 -4.10 -2.18
N ILE A 56 7.56 -4.73 -1.26
CA ILE A 56 7.01 -5.14 0.04
C ILE A 56 7.24 -3.97 0.99
N GLU A 57 6.15 -3.36 1.47
CA GLU A 57 6.24 -2.33 2.49
C GLU A 57 6.82 -2.92 3.78
N ALA A 58 7.86 -2.28 4.32
CA ALA A 58 8.44 -2.69 5.58
C ALA A 58 7.41 -2.51 6.72
N PRO A 59 7.30 -3.47 7.66
CA PRO A 59 6.39 -3.33 8.79
C PRO A 59 6.82 -2.12 9.64
N LYS A 60 5.88 -1.20 9.91
CA LYS A 60 6.15 -0.01 10.72
C LYS A 60 6.54 -0.42 12.14
N SER A 61 7.78 -0.08 12.53
CA SER A 61 8.26 -0.35 13.89
C SER A 61 7.57 0.57 14.91
N LYS A 62 7.09 0.01 16.03
CA LYS A 62 6.61 0.80 17.18
C LYS A 62 7.74 1.32 18.07
N ARG A 63 9.00 1.01 17.75
CA ARG A 63 10.18 1.38 18.56
C ARG A 63 10.39 2.89 18.50
N GLY A 64 10.56 3.52 19.67
CA GLY A 64 10.80 4.97 19.79
C GLY A 64 9.55 5.84 19.67
N ARG A 65 8.34 5.25 19.59
CA ARG A 65 7.10 6.03 19.63
C ARG A 65 6.97 6.74 20.97
N LEU A 66 6.85 8.06 20.93
CA LEU A 66 6.48 8.87 22.09
C LEU A 66 5.02 8.59 22.45
N ILE A 67 4.77 8.22 23.71
CA ILE A 67 3.42 8.04 24.26
C ILE A 67 3.00 9.40 24.83
N SER A 68 1.88 9.94 24.38
CA SER A 68 1.35 11.21 24.90
C SER A 68 0.88 11.06 26.35
N ASP A 69 0.77 12.17 27.08
CA ASP A 69 0.35 12.12 28.47
C ASP A 69 -1.12 11.66 28.63
N ASP A 70 -1.98 11.97 27.65
CA ASP A 70 -3.36 11.46 27.60
C ASP A 70 -3.40 9.92 27.47
N GLU A 71 -2.52 9.34 26.64
CA GLU A 71 -2.42 7.89 26.49
C GLU A 71 -1.91 7.22 27.78
N LYS A 72 -0.98 7.87 28.50
CA LYS A 72 -0.51 7.39 29.80
C LYS A 72 -1.64 7.40 30.82
N ALA A 73 -2.44 8.46 30.86
CA ALA A 73 -3.59 8.58 31.76
C ALA A 73 -4.64 7.51 31.49
N ALA A 74 -4.94 7.24 30.21
CA ALA A 74 -5.87 6.17 29.81
C ALA A 74 -5.36 4.78 30.24
N LEU A 75 -4.05 4.50 30.05
CA LEU A 75 -3.44 3.26 30.51
C LEU A 75 -3.45 3.12 32.04
N ALA A 76 -3.24 4.23 32.76
CA ALA A 76 -3.31 4.24 34.22
C ALA A 76 -4.73 3.92 34.72
N ALA A 77 -5.77 4.47 34.08
CA ALA A 77 -7.16 4.15 34.40
C ALA A 77 -7.45 2.64 34.22
N GLN A 78 -7.00 2.05 33.11
CA GLN A 78 -7.13 0.60 32.87
C GLN A 78 -6.35 -0.24 33.89
N LEU A 79 -5.18 0.23 34.35
CA LEU A 79 -4.43 -0.43 35.42
C LEU A 79 -5.20 -0.42 36.75
N VAL A 80 -5.92 0.66 37.07
CA VAL A 80 -6.80 0.73 38.25
C VAL A 80 -7.93 -0.30 38.15
N GLU A 81 -8.55 -0.46 36.98
CA GLU A 81 -9.59 -1.48 36.77
C GLU A 81 -9.02 -2.90 36.93
N CYS A 82 -7.84 -3.17 36.35
CA CYS A 82 -7.16 -4.46 36.52
C CYS A 82 -6.80 -4.73 37.98
N LYS A 83 -6.41 -3.69 38.74
CA LYS A 83 -6.19 -3.77 40.19
C LYS A 83 -7.49 -4.09 40.93
N ALA A 84 -8.59 -3.43 40.61
CA ALA A 84 -9.90 -3.69 41.20
C ALA A 84 -10.37 -5.13 40.94
N ALA A 85 -10.01 -5.70 39.78
CA ALA A 85 -10.22 -7.11 39.46
C ALA A 85 -9.27 -8.08 40.21
N GLY A 86 -8.41 -7.58 41.10
CA GLY A 86 -7.48 -8.40 41.88
C GLY A 86 -6.30 -8.96 41.08
N MET A 87 -6.02 -8.40 39.89
CA MET A 87 -4.91 -8.89 39.07
C MET A 87 -3.56 -8.47 39.66
N THR A 88 -2.59 -9.38 39.61
CA THR A 88 -1.19 -9.02 39.90
C THR A 88 -0.64 -8.10 38.80
N ARG A 89 0.38 -7.31 39.14
CA ARG A 89 1.08 -6.41 38.19
C ARG A 89 1.44 -7.09 36.87
N TYR A 90 1.97 -8.32 36.94
CA TYR A 90 2.36 -9.09 35.77
C TYR A 90 1.14 -9.44 34.91
N LYS A 91 0.06 -9.94 35.52
CA LYS A 91 -1.19 -10.26 34.81
C LYS A 91 -1.79 -9.00 34.17
N ALA A 92 -1.82 -7.88 34.88
CA ALA A 92 -2.28 -6.59 34.35
C ALA A 92 -1.46 -6.14 33.13
N SER A 93 -0.13 -6.24 33.18
CA SER A 93 0.73 -5.86 32.04
C SER A 93 0.47 -6.70 30.78
N LYS A 94 0.21 -8.00 30.95
CA LYS A 94 -0.10 -8.92 29.84
C LYS A 94 -1.50 -8.68 29.30
N HIS A 95 -2.47 -8.41 30.18
CA HIS A 95 -3.84 -8.11 29.80
C HIS A 95 -3.92 -6.84 28.94
N LEU A 96 -3.16 -5.79 29.28
CA LEU A 96 -3.12 -4.53 28.54
C LEU A 96 -2.14 -4.53 27.34
N GLY A 97 -1.36 -5.60 27.16
CA GLY A 97 -0.38 -5.69 26.07
C GLY A 97 0.77 -4.68 26.17
N ILE A 98 1.06 -4.17 27.37
CA ILE A 98 2.14 -3.21 27.62
C ILE A 98 3.40 -3.89 28.13
N SER A 99 4.56 -3.26 27.90
CA SER A 99 5.82 -3.74 28.48
C SER A 99 5.81 -3.60 30.01
N GLU A 100 6.52 -4.50 30.70
CA GLU A 100 6.63 -4.45 32.15
C GLU A 100 7.31 -3.16 32.64
N THR A 101 8.30 -2.67 31.89
CA THR A 101 8.99 -1.40 32.18
C THR A 101 8.05 -0.21 32.11
N LEU A 102 7.15 -0.16 31.11
CA LEU A 102 6.13 0.89 31.03
C LEU A 102 5.12 0.77 32.17
N CYS A 103 4.66 -0.44 32.49
CA CYS A 103 3.76 -0.68 33.61
C CYS A 103 4.35 -0.18 34.94
N ARG A 104 5.63 -0.49 35.23
CA ARG A 104 6.32 -0.01 36.44
C ARG A 104 6.43 1.51 36.51
N ARG A 105 6.69 2.17 35.37
CA ARG A 105 6.73 3.65 35.31
C ARG A 105 5.36 4.26 35.59
N LEU A 106 4.31 3.79 34.92
CA LEU A 106 2.94 4.26 35.16
C LEU A 106 2.52 4.05 36.63
N ILE A 107 2.90 2.91 37.22
CA ILE A 107 2.66 2.66 38.65
C ILE A 107 3.35 3.69 39.54
N ALA A 108 4.61 4.04 39.25
CA ALA A 108 5.33 5.04 40.02
C ALA A 108 4.75 6.45 39.82
N ASP A 109 4.49 6.84 38.56
CA ASP A 109 4.00 8.17 38.18
C ASP A 109 2.60 8.43 38.77
N TYR A 110 1.72 7.43 38.77
CA TYR A 110 0.34 7.53 39.27
C TYR A 110 0.16 6.94 40.69
N SER A 111 1.26 6.58 41.36
CA SER A 111 1.26 6.02 42.73
C SER A 111 0.27 4.84 42.93
N LEU A 112 0.23 3.92 41.96
CA LEU A 112 -0.68 2.77 41.96
C LEU A 112 -0.09 1.60 42.73
N ASP A 113 -0.52 1.38 43.98
CA ASP A 113 -0.04 0.21 44.74
C ASP A 113 -0.68 -1.10 44.24
N PHE A 114 0.13 -2.04 43.77
CA PHE A 114 -0.31 -3.37 43.33
C PHE A 114 0.18 -4.43 44.32
N PRO A 115 -0.62 -5.48 44.61
CA PRO A 115 -0.21 -6.54 45.53
C PRO A 115 1.08 -7.22 45.04
N ALA A 116 2.04 -7.40 45.95
CA ALA A 116 3.36 -7.98 45.66
C ALA A 116 3.28 -9.46 45.24
N SER A 117 2.28 -10.19 45.71
CA SER A 117 1.87 -11.51 45.24
C SER A 117 0.42 -11.78 45.67
N ALA A 118 -0.35 -12.45 44.82
CA ALA A 118 -1.59 -13.14 45.21
C ALA A 118 -1.28 -14.63 45.27
#